data_AF-B5RUC4-F1
#
_entry.id   AF-B5RUC4-F1
#
_cell.length_a   1.000
_cell.length_b   1.000
_cell.length_c   1.000
_cell.angle_alpha   90.00
_cell.angle_beta   90.00
_cell.angle_gamma   90.00
#
_symmetry.space_group_name_H-M   'P 1'
#
loop_
_entity.id
_entity.type
_entity.pdbx_description
1 polymer ?
#
loop_
_entity_poly.entity_id
_entity_poly.type
_entity_poly.pdbx_seq_one_letter_code
_entity_poly.pdbx_strand_id
1 'polypeptide(L)'
;MIRQNYSLANELKDKERKQQSKVQQRQKRQFKTEKLSAADPIRIFRQIERLESNNDKTERDLSYLKNLKNDWEFIKKNGLHKAKVESFLIQKEQEEKAKVKANSKLWGSKSIYFNPELNPLGKVPGENLSEKPIFQLPNHTKPLKSHVYTNYAKDPLIDTLELVLPEGEPPKFYKMVQNTQRDNTTSNVPSSNTTNAPSAGEVISSSEKGINMLVPSALLKKPNKKESDHNSREDEYDNENDFAPEEEEYLIAIGKLPSKRSRIS
;
A
#
# COMPACT_ATOMS: atom_id res chain seq x y z
N MET A 1 15.32 -25.84 -62.92
CA MET A 1 14.55 -26.26 -61.71
C MET A 1 14.56 -27.78 -61.65
N ILE A 2 15.40 -28.35 -60.78
CA ILE A 2 15.42 -29.80 -60.55
C ILE A 2 14.24 -30.11 -59.62
N ARG A 3 13.25 -30.87 -60.10
CA ARG A 3 12.16 -31.37 -59.26
C ARG A 3 12.77 -32.42 -58.33
N GLN A 4 12.81 -32.14 -57.03
CA GLN A 4 13.20 -33.11 -56.01
C GLN A 4 12.35 -34.37 -56.20
N ASN A 5 12.99 -35.55 -56.22
CA ASN A 5 12.30 -36.83 -56.38
C ASN A 5 11.36 -37.04 -55.19
N TYR A 6 10.06 -36.97 -55.43
CA TYR A 6 9.04 -37.25 -54.43
C TYR A 6 9.16 -38.72 -53.99
N SER A 7 9.40 -38.95 -52.70
CA SER A 7 9.51 -40.29 -52.12
C SER A 7 8.37 -40.52 -51.15
N LEU A 8 7.50 -41.47 -51.50
CA LEU A 8 6.38 -41.90 -50.67
C LEU A 8 6.85 -42.39 -49.27
N ALA A 9 8.04 -42.97 -49.20
CA ALA A 9 8.64 -43.39 -47.94
C ALA A 9 8.98 -42.21 -47.01
N ASN A 10 9.40 -41.07 -47.56
CA ASN A 10 9.68 -39.87 -46.77
C ASN A 10 8.37 -39.22 -46.29
N GLU A 11 7.32 -39.20 -47.13
CA GLU A 11 6.01 -38.69 -46.73
C GLU A 11 5.37 -39.53 -45.61
N LEU A 12 5.48 -40.86 -45.68
CA LEU A 12 5.01 -41.75 -44.62
C LEU A 12 5.77 -41.51 -43.31
N LYS A 13 7.09 -41.39 -43.36
CA LYS A 13 7.91 -41.02 -42.18
C LYS A 13 7.53 -39.67 -41.60
N ASP A 14 7.24 -38.68 -42.43
CA ASP A 14 6.81 -37.35 -41.97
C ASP A 14 5.42 -37.39 -41.33
N LYS A 15 4.48 -38.16 -41.90
CA LYS A 15 3.14 -38.38 -41.31
C LYS A 15 3.25 -39.11 -39.97
N GLU A 16 4.07 -40.15 -39.90
CA GLU A 16 4.32 -40.88 -38.65
C GLU A 16 4.98 -39.97 -37.60
N ARG A 17 6.01 -39.21 -37.96
CA ARG A 17 6.66 -38.25 -37.06
C ARG A 17 5.68 -37.20 -36.55
N LYS A 18 4.79 -36.69 -37.41
CA LYS A 18 3.72 -35.77 -37.01
C LYS A 18 2.74 -36.43 -36.05
N GLN A 19 2.35 -37.68 -36.30
CA GLN A 19 1.45 -38.43 -35.41
C GLN A 19 2.11 -38.69 -34.05
N GLN A 20 3.37 -39.11 -34.03
CA GLN A 20 4.14 -39.29 -32.80
C GLN A 20 4.27 -37.99 -32.01
N SER A 21 4.60 -36.87 -32.68
CA SER A 21 4.67 -35.55 -32.06
C SER A 21 3.34 -35.15 -31.41
N LYS A 22 2.21 -35.37 -32.11
CA LYS A 22 0.85 -35.11 -31.58
C LYS A 22 0.55 -35.93 -30.34
N VAL A 23 0.88 -37.22 -30.34
CA VAL A 23 0.67 -38.09 -29.17
C VAL A 23 1.51 -37.60 -27.99
N GLN A 24 2.77 -37.23 -28.21
CA GLN A 24 3.64 -36.67 -27.17
C GLN A 24 3.10 -35.35 -26.62
N GLN A 25 2.63 -34.44 -27.48
CA GLN A 25 2.01 -33.18 -27.06
C GLN A 25 0.77 -33.42 -26.19
N ARG A 26 -0.10 -34.35 -26.60
CA ARG A 26 -1.29 -34.73 -25.84
C ARG A 26 -0.92 -35.28 -24.46
N GLN A 27 0.04 -36.20 -24.40
CA GLN A 27 0.55 -36.75 -23.14
C GLN A 27 1.13 -35.66 -22.24
N LYS A 28 1.95 -34.75 -22.80
CA LYS A 28 2.49 -33.59 -22.05
C LYS A 28 1.40 -32.69 -21.50
N ARG A 29 0.38 -32.38 -22.31
CA ARG A 29 -0.78 -31.56 -21.88
C ARG A 29 -1.55 -32.26 -20.78
N GLN A 30 -1.86 -33.54 -20.94
CA GLN A 30 -2.57 -34.34 -19.95
C GLN A 30 -1.81 -34.40 -18.62
N PHE A 31 -0.51 -34.69 -18.69
CA PHE A 31 0.36 -34.69 -17.52
C PHE A 31 0.38 -33.31 -16.84
N LYS A 32 0.46 -32.23 -17.62
CA LYS A 32 0.40 -30.85 -17.09
C LYS A 32 -0.94 -30.57 -16.41
N THR A 33 -2.06 -30.96 -17.01
CA THR A 33 -3.37 -30.80 -16.39
C THR A 33 -3.49 -31.58 -15.09
N GLU A 34 -3.01 -32.83 -15.06
CA GLU A 34 -3.06 -33.69 -13.87
C GLU A 34 -2.20 -33.10 -12.75
N LYS A 35 -0.94 -32.76 -13.06
CA LYS A 35 -0.01 -32.12 -12.13
C LYS A 35 -0.59 -30.84 -11.52
N LEU A 36 -1.16 -29.95 -12.35
CA LEU A 36 -1.71 -28.68 -11.87
C LEU A 36 -3.09 -28.83 -11.21
N SER A 37 -3.84 -29.89 -11.53
CA SER A 37 -5.07 -30.23 -10.83
C SER A 37 -4.81 -30.73 -9.41
N ALA A 38 -3.70 -31.44 -9.19
CA ALA A 38 -3.27 -31.88 -7.86
C ALA A 38 -2.59 -30.77 -7.05
N ALA A 39 -1.93 -29.82 -7.72
CA ALA A 39 -1.23 -28.73 -7.07
C ALA A 39 -2.17 -27.65 -6.52
N ASP A 40 -1.78 -27.03 -5.40
CA ASP A 40 -2.50 -25.89 -4.84
C ASP A 40 -2.17 -24.59 -5.58
N PRO A 41 -3.16 -23.91 -6.18
CA PRO A 41 -2.94 -22.70 -6.97
C PRO A 41 -2.41 -21.54 -6.10
N ILE A 42 -2.85 -21.45 -4.84
CA ILE A 42 -2.43 -20.40 -3.90
C ILE A 42 -0.94 -20.52 -3.58
N ARG A 43 -0.39 -21.75 -3.52
CA ARG A 43 1.03 -21.97 -3.26
C ARG A 43 1.88 -21.46 -4.42
N ILE A 44 1.46 -21.74 -5.67
CA ILE A 44 2.10 -21.23 -6.89
C ILE A 44 2.11 -19.71 -6.85
N PHE A 45 0.96 -19.10 -6.56
CA PHE A 45 0.82 -17.64 -6.48
C PHE A 45 1.76 -17.01 -5.44
N ARG A 46 1.78 -17.53 -4.21
CA ARG A 46 2.68 -17.03 -3.15
C ARG A 46 4.15 -17.20 -3.51
N GLN A 47 4.49 -18.27 -4.24
CA GLN A 47 5.84 -18.51 -4.69
C GLN A 47 6.26 -17.50 -5.78
N ILE A 48 5.34 -17.14 -6.68
CA ILE A 48 5.53 -16.04 -7.63
C ILE A 48 5.79 -14.74 -6.87
N GLU A 49 4.92 -14.36 -5.92
CA GLU A 49 5.09 -13.11 -5.16
C GLU A 49 6.43 -13.07 -4.41
N ARG A 50 6.84 -14.19 -3.80
CA ARG A 50 8.12 -14.29 -3.10
C ARG A 50 9.30 -14.07 -4.05
N LEU A 51 9.30 -14.73 -5.21
CA LEU A 51 10.35 -14.58 -6.21
C LEU A 51 10.32 -13.22 -6.90
N GLU A 52 9.16 -12.59 -7.00
CA GLU A 52 9.02 -11.24 -7.53
C GLU A 52 9.58 -10.18 -6.59
N SER A 53 9.36 -10.37 -5.29
CA SER A 53 9.80 -9.46 -4.22
C SER A 53 11.30 -9.53 -3.94
N ASN A 54 11.97 -10.64 -4.28
CA ASN A 54 13.42 -10.76 -4.14
C ASN A 54 14.12 -9.93 -5.22
N ASN A 55 15.01 -9.01 -4.85
CA ASN A 55 15.72 -8.16 -5.83
C ASN A 55 16.92 -8.88 -6.49
N ASP A 56 17.58 -9.80 -5.78
CA ASP A 56 18.74 -10.54 -6.27
C ASP A 56 18.32 -11.85 -6.94
N LYS A 57 17.88 -11.78 -8.20
CA LYS A 57 17.39 -12.94 -8.97
C LYS A 57 18.52 -13.55 -9.80
N THR A 58 18.76 -14.85 -9.64
CA THR A 58 19.63 -15.59 -10.57
C THR A 58 18.90 -15.93 -11.86
N GLU A 59 19.63 -16.29 -12.91
CA GLU A 59 19.03 -16.73 -14.19
C GLU A 59 18.13 -17.97 -14.02
N ARG A 60 18.49 -18.88 -13.10
CA ARG A 60 17.64 -20.00 -12.71
C ARG A 60 16.33 -19.52 -12.08
N ASP A 61 16.37 -18.50 -11.23
CA ASP A 61 15.15 -17.96 -10.61
C ASP A 61 14.25 -17.31 -11.65
N LEU A 62 14.82 -16.65 -12.66
CA LEU A 62 14.06 -16.05 -13.76
C LEU A 62 13.36 -17.12 -14.61
N SER A 63 14.06 -18.18 -15.00
CA SER A 63 13.45 -19.29 -15.75
C SER A 63 12.38 -20.01 -14.92
N TYR A 64 12.63 -20.21 -13.64
CA TYR A 64 11.66 -20.83 -12.73
C TYR A 64 10.41 -19.95 -12.52
N LEU A 65 10.61 -18.63 -12.38
CA LEU A 65 9.52 -17.66 -12.30
C LEU A 65 8.69 -17.63 -13.59
N LYS A 66 9.31 -17.67 -14.77
CA LYS A 66 8.60 -17.81 -16.05
C LYS A 66 7.73 -19.08 -16.06
N ASN A 67 8.27 -20.21 -15.59
CA ASN A 67 7.51 -21.46 -15.51
C ASN A 67 6.31 -21.37 -14.55
N LEU A 68 6.49 -20.78 -13.37
CA LEU A 68 5.39 -20.59 -12.42
C LEU A 68 4.30 -19.67 -12.97
N LYS A 69 4.67 -18.61 -13.70
CA LYS A 69 3.71 -17.73 -14.40
C LYS A 69 2.93 -18.48 -15.46
N ASN A 70 3.61 -19.27 -16.29
CA ASN A 70 2.97 -20.10 -17.31
C ASN A 70 2.01 -21.12 -16.68
N ASP A 71 2.37 -21.70 -15.53
CA ASP A 71 1.51 -22.63 -14.79
C ASP A 71 0.30 -21.93 -14.18
N TRP A 72 0.47 -20.73 -13.64
CA TRP A 72 -0.62 -19.90 -13.14
C TRP A 72 -1.60 -19.47 -14.24
N GLU A 73 -1.09 -19.03 -15.39
CA GLU A 73 -1.91 -18.69 -16.55
C GLU A 73 -2.66 -19.91 -17.09
N PHE A 74 -2.01 -21.07 -17.11
CA PHE A 74 -2.64 -22.33 -17.50
C PHE A 74 -3.80 -22.70 -16.57
N ILE A 75 -3.62 -22.53 -15.25
CA ILE A 75 -4.67 -22.75 -14.25
C ILE A 75 -5.86 -21.84 -14.54
N LYS A 76 -5.61 -20.54 -14.79
CA LYS A 76 -6.65 -19.55 -15.08
C LYS A 76 -7.38 -19.83 -16.39
N LYS A 77 -6.66 -20.13 -17.48
CA LYS A 77 -7.22 -20.36 -18.82
C LYS A 77 -8.10 -21.61 -18.88
N ASN A 78 -7.69 -22.69 -18.21
CA ASN A 78 -8.44 -23.95 -18.20
C ASN A 78 -9.44 -24.06 -17.04
N GLY A 79 -9.58 -23.03 -16.19
CA GLY A 79 -10.50 -23.03 -15.07
C GLY A 79 -10.20 -24.07 -13.99
N LEU A 80 -8.93 -24.48 -13.85
CA LEU A 80 -8.51 -25.38 -12.77
C LEU A 80 -8.69 -24.66 -11.42
N HIS A 81 -9.24 -25.35 -10.42
CA HIS A 81 -9.47 -24.80 -9.07
C HIS A 81 -10.24 -23.47 -9.02
N LYS A 82 -11.15 -23.23 -9.99
CA LYS A 82 -11.87 -21.96 -10.18
C LYS A 82 -12.39 -21.34 -8.87
N ALA A 83 -13.12 -22.11 -8.06
CA ALA A 83 -13.68 -21.63 -6.80
C ALA A 83 -12.62 -21.12 -5.80
N LYS A 84 -11.47 -21.82 -5.68
CA LYS A 84 -10.38 -21.41 -4.79
C LYS A 84 -9.67 -20.16 -5.32
N VAL A 85 -9.43 -20.09 -6.63
CA VAL A 85 -8.76 -18.95 -7.26
C VAL A 85 -9.60 -17.68 -7.15
N GLU A 86 -10.90 -17.77 -7.45
CA GLU A 86 -11.81 -16.62 -7.38
C GLU A 86 -11.97 -16.10 -5.95
N SER A 87 -12.21 -16.98 -4.98
CA SER A 87 -12.32 -16.59 -3.57
C SER A 87 -11.02 -15.95 -3.06
N PHE A 88 -9.86 -16.50 -3.44
CA PHE A 88 -8.56 -15.93 -3.09
C PHE A 88 -8.32 -14.55 -3.71
N LEU A 89 -8.68 -14.35 -4.99
CA LEU A 89 -8.53 -13.05 -5.65
C LEU A 89 -9.43 -11.98 -5.01
N ILE A 90 -10.66 -12.35 -4.64
CA ILE A 90 -11.58 -11.45 -3.92
C ILE A 90 -10.99 -11.06 -2.56
N GLN A 91 -10.46 -12.04 -1.80
CA GLN A 91 -9.82 -11.77 -0.51
C GLN A 91 -8.61 -10.84 -0.68
N LYS A 92 -7.77 -11.07 -1.70
CA LYS A 92 -6.61 -10.23 -1.97
C LYS A 92 -7.01 -8.79 -2.30
N GLU A 93 -8.02 -8.61 -3.15
CA GLU A 93 -8.54 -7.29 -3.50
C GLU A 93 -9.10 -6.56 -2.28
N GLN A 94 -9.82 -7.26 -1.41
CA GLN A 94 -10.33 -6.71 -0.15
C GLN A 94 -9.20 -6.29 0.79
N GLU A 95 -8.15 -7.11 0.91
CA GLU A 95 -6.98 -6.82 1.72
C GLU A 95 -6.22 -5.60 1.19
N GLU A 96 -6.03 -5.49 -0.12
CA GLU A 96 -5.41 -4.31 -0.76
C GLU A 96 -6.25 -3.05 -0.54
N LYS A 97 -7.58 -3.13 -0.71
CA LYS A 97 -8.50 -2.02 -0.39
C LYS A 97 -8.41 -1.61 1.08
N ALA A 98 -8.32 -2.58 1.99
CA ALA A 98 -8.15 -2.30 3.42
C ALA A 98 -6.80 -1.64 3.72
N LYS A 99 -5.71 -2.11 3.10
CA LYS A 99 -4.37 -1.51 3.19
C LYS A 99 -4.35 -0.08 2.66
N VAL A 100 -4.95 0.18 1.50
CA VAL A 100 -5.06 1.53 0.94
C VAL A 100 -5.85 2.43 1.88
N LYS A 101 -7.00 1.99 2.40
CA LYS A 101 -7.79 2.75 3.38
C LYS A 101 -7.01 3.02 4.67
N ALA A 102 -6.27 2.03 5.17
CA ALA A 102 -5.44 2.19 6.36
C ALA A 102 -4.29 3.19 6.13
N ASN A 103 -3.63 3.11 4.97
CA ASN A 103 -2.54 4.02 4.59
C ASN A 103 -3.04 5.44 4.30
N SER A 104 -4.26 5.60 3.76
CA SER A 104 -4.87 6.91 3.54
C SER A 104 -5.40 7.56 4.82
N LYS A 105 -5.74 6.76 5.84
CA LYS A 105 -6.16 7.30 7.15
C LYS A 105 -4.95 7.98 7.80
N LEU A 106 -5.09 9.28 8.06
CA LEU A 106 -4.09 10.05 8.80
C LEU A 106 -4.21 9.72 10.30
N TRP A 107 -3.32 8.85 10.79
CA TRP A 107 -3.24 8.48 12.21
C TRP A 107 -2.15 9.26 12.96
N GLY A 108 -2.28 9.35 14.29
CA GLY A 108 -1.27 9.96 15.16
C GLY A 108 -1.05 11.45 14.88
N SER A 109 0.22 11.89 14.89
CA SER A 109 0.62 13.29 14.69
C SER A 109 0.22 13.88 13.34
N LYS A 110 -0.01 13.04 12.32
CA LYS A 110 -0.49 13.47 11.01
C LYS A 110 -2.01 13.62 10.94
N SER A 111 -2.75 13.17 11.96
CA SER A 111 -4.20 13.28 11.98
C SER A 111 -4.65 14.73 12.18
N ILE A 112 -5.85 15.03 11.70
CA ILE A 112 -6.50 16.34 11.83
C ILE A 112 -6.58 16.77 13.30
N TYR A 113 -6.73 15.82 14.23
CA TYR A 113 -6.88 16.09 15.65
C TYR A 113 -5.59 16.57 16.35
N PHE A 114 -4.41 16.28 15.79
CA PHE A 114 -3.12 16.70 16.34
C PHE A 114 -2.48 17.86 15.54
N ASN A 115 -3.17 18.38 14.53
CA ASN A 115 -2.73 19.56 13.79
C ASN A 115 -3.24 20.83 14.49
N PRO A 116 -2.36 21.72 15.00
CA PRO A 116 -2.76 22.92 15.74
C PRO A 116 -3.57 23.92 14.89
N GLU A 117 -3.36 23.94 13.57
CA GLU A 117 -4.10 24.81 12.64
C GLU A 117 -5.55 24.33 12.43
N LEU A 118 -5.75 23.00 12.40
CA LEU A 118 -7.06 22.40 12.15
C LEU A 118 -7.83 22.06 13.43
N ASN A 119 -7.13 21.90 14.55
CA ASN A 119 -7.71 21.65 15.87
C ASN A 119 -7.05 22.57 16.93
N PRO A 120 -7.34 23.89 16.88
CA PRO A 120 -6.74 24.86 17.81
C PRO A 120 -7.11 24.60 19.28
N LEU A 121 -8.18 23.82 19.54
CA LEU A 121 -8.65 23.48 20.87
C LEU A 121 -8.09 22.14 21.41
N GLY A 122 -7.32 21.40 20.60
CA GLY A 122 -6.72 20.12 21.00
C GLY A 122 -7.72 19.04 21.42
N LYS A 123 -8.99 19.11 20.97
CA LYS A 123 -10.02 18.13 21.30
C LYS A 123 -9.85 16.89 20.42
N VAL A 124 -9.48 15.77 21.04
CA VAL A 124 -9.41 14.46 20.39
C VAL A 124 -10.68 13.69 20.73
N PRO A 125 -11.32 12.98 19.77
CA PRO A 125 -12.47 12.13 20.08
C PRO A 125 -12.13 11.15 21.21
N GLY A 126 -13.01 11.10 22.21
CA GLY A 126 -12.84 10.30 23.42
C GLY A 126 -13.04 8.79 23.20
N GLU A 127 -13.19 8.04 24.29
CA GLU A 127 -13.24 6.56 24.31
C GLU A 127 -14.39 5.92 23.51
N ASN A 128 -15.33 6.73 22.99
CA ASN A 128 -16.51 6.30 22.24
C ASN A 128 -16.27 6.16 20.72
N LEU A 129 -15.06 5.80 20.30
CA LEU A 129 -14.74 5.52 18.90
C LEU A 129 -15.00 4.05 18.56
N SER A 130 -15.65 3.78 17.42
CA SER A 130 -15.89 2.43 16.92
C SER A 130 -14.61 1.64 16.65
N GLU A 131 -13.51 2.33 16.32
CA GLU A 131 -12.18 1.75 16.14
C GLU A 131 -11.20 2.42 17.12
N LYS A 132 -10.68 1.66 18.08
CA LYS A 132 -9.67 2.16 19.03
C LYS A 132 -8.27 2.13 18.37
N PRO A 133 -7.44 3.16 18.56
CA PRO A 133 -6.06 3.12 18.07
C PRO A 133 -5.28 2.00 18.75
N ILE A 134 -4.33 1.39 18.03
CA ILE A 134 -3.50 0.27 18.51
C ILE A 134 -2.72 0.68 19.78
N PHE A 135 -2.28 1.94 19.84
CA PHE A 135 -1.69 2.55 21.03
C PHE A 135 -2.51 3.77 21.43
N GLN A 136 -2.96 3.82 22.68
CA GLN A 136 -3.60 5.01 23.23
C GLN A 136 -2.53 6.08 23.43
N LEU A 137 -2.59 7.18 22.67
CA LEU A 137 -1.68 8.30 22.90
C LEU A 137 -2.07 9.02 24.19
N PRO A 138 -1.10 9.30 25.09
CA PRO A 138 -1.36 10.07 26.30
C PRO A 138 -1.83 11.48 25.92
N ASN A 139 -2.96 11.90 26.49
CA ASN A 139 -3.47 13.25 26.30
C ASN A 139 -2.67 14.21 27.21
N HIS A 140 -1.66 14.86 26.64
CA HIS A 140 -0.80 15.84 27.33
C HIS A 140 -1.49 17.17 27.65
N THR A 141 -2.72 17.41 27.18
CA THR A 141 -3.48 18.64 27.49
C THR A 141 -4.44 18.47 28.66
N LYS A 142 -4.57 17.26 29.22
CA LYS A 142 -5.32 17.07 30.46
C LYS A 142 -4.53 17.64 31.63
N PRO A 143 -5.10 18.56 32.44
CA PRO A 143 -4.44 19.01 33.66
C PRO A 143 -4.16 17.80 34.55
N LEU A 144 -2.93 17.70 35.04
CA LEU A 144 -2.53 16.64 35.97
C LEU A 144 -3.49 16.66 37.16
N LYS A 145 -4.09 15.51 37.47
CA LYS A 145 -5.02 15.40 38.60
C LYS A 145 -4.27 15.74 39.90
N SER A 146 -4.95 16.30 40.89
CA SER A 146 -4.36 16.78 42.16
C SER A 146 -3.57 15.74 42.94
N HIS A 147 -3.79 14.45 42.70
CA HIS A 147 -3.07 13.33 43.33
C HIS A 147 -1.78 12.95 42.58
N VAL A 148 -1.49 13.60 41.44
CA VAL A 148 -0.27 13.44 40.63
C VAL A 148 0.67 14.64 40.82
N TYR A 149 0.42 15.51 41.80
CA TYR A 149 1.47 16.38 42.31
C TYR A 149 2.51 15.48 42.97
N THR A 150 3.54 15.12 42.22
CA THR A 150 4.72 14.45 42.75
C THR A 150 5.32 15.37 43.80
N ASN A 151 5.27 14.96 45.06
CA ASN A 151 6.04 15.60 46.11
C ASN A 151 7.52 15.40 45.76
N TYR A 152 8.14 16.43 45.19
CA TYR A 152 9.57 16.42 44.95
C TYR A 152 10.29 16.49 46.28
N ALA A 153 11.35 15.70 46.44
CA ALA A 153 12.23 15.80 47.59
C ALA A 153 12.84 17.21 47.64
N LYS A 154 13.01 17.73 48.86
CA LYS A 154 13.64 19.03 49.11
C LYS A 154 15.06 19.02 48.52
N ASP A 155 15.43 20.10 47.84
CA ASP A 155 16.78 20.26 47.28
C ASP A 155 17.82 20.30 48.43
N PRO A 156 18.88 19.47 48.39
CA PRO A 156 19.92 19.45 49.42
C PRO A 156 20.64 20.80 49.60
N LEU A 157 20.64 21.69 48.59
CA LEU A 157 21.19 23.04 48.74
C LEU A 157 20.42 23.87 49.77
N ILE A 158 19.12 23.64 49.95
CA ILE A 158 18.31 24.39 50.91
C ILE A 158 18.78 24.12 52.35
N ASP A 159 19.26 22.92 52.62
CA ASP A 159 19.79 22.55 53.94
C ASP A 159 21.18 23.18 54.18
N THR A 160 21.97 23.41 53.13
CA THR A 160 23.28 24.08 53.23
C THR A 160 23.19 25.59 53.43
N LEU A 161 22.06 26.21 53.07
CA LEU A 161 21.89 27.67 53.04
C LEU A 161 21.28 28.25 54.33
N GLU A 162 21.00 27.42 55.35
CA GLU A 162 20.40 27.81 56.64
C GLU A 162 19.21 28.79 56.50
N LEU A 163 18.40 28.61 55.44
CA LEU A 163 17.25 29.46 55.17
C LEU A 163 16.15 29.17 56.20
N VAL A 164 15.95 30.09 57.14
CA VAL A 164 14.84 30.04 58.09
C VAL A 164 13.55 30.33 57.33
N LEU A 165 12.75 29.28 57.11
CA LEU A 165 11.41 29.43 56.56
C LEU A 165 10.53 30.17 57.59
N PRO A 166 9.72 31.16 57.17
CA PRO A 166 8.80 31.82 58.09
C PRO A 166 7.81 30.80 58.67
N GLU A 167 7.53 30.92 59.97
CA GLU A 167 6.55 30.06 60.64
C GLU A 167 5.16 30.31 60.06
N GLY A 168 4.53 29.26 59.55
CA GLY A 168 3.15 29.31 59.04
C GLY A 168 2.90 28.38 57.86
N GLU A 169 1.64 28.28 57.46
CA GLU A 169 1.28 27.63 56.19
C GLU A 169 1.89 28.43 55.02
N PRO A 170 2.38 27.74 53.97
CA PRO A 170 2.88 28.43 52.78
C PRO A 170 1.81 29.37 52.23
N PRO A 171 2.19 30.58 51.78
CA PRO A 171 1.23 31.58 51.35
C PRO A 171 0.34 31.01 50.25
N LYS A 172 -0.96 30.89 50.57
CA LYS A 172 -1.98 30.52 49.59
C LYS A 172 -2.18 31.72 48.68
N PHE A 173 -1.55 31.70 47.51
CA PHE A 173 -1.86 32.64 46.44
C PHE A 173 -3.26 32.33 45.92
N TYR A 174 -4.28 32.90 46.55
CA TYR A 174 -5.61 32.94 45.98
C TYR A 174 -5.56 33.87 44.77
N LYS A 175 -5.42 33.30 43.58
CA LYS A 175 -5.65 34.04 42.36
C LYS A 175 -7.14 34.32 42.28
N MET A 176 -7.54 35.60 42.32
CA MET A 176 -8.91 36.01 42.03
C MET A 176 -9.31 35.39 40.69
N VAL A 177 -10.30 34.49 40.72
CA VAL A 177 -10.85 33.91 39.51
C VAL A 177 -11.68 35.00 38.84
N GLN A 178 -11.04 35.75 37.93
CA GLN A 178 -11.74 36.61 37.00
C GLN A 178 -12.69 35.72 36.18
N ASN A 179 -13.95 36.13 36.02
CA ASN A 179 -15.06 35.44 35.33
C ASN A 179 -15.95 34.48 36.15
N THR A 180 -16.13 34.69 37.46
CA THR A 180 -17.20 34.00 38.23
C THR A 180 -18.46 34.82 38.45
N GLN A 181 -18.50 36.08 38.00
CA GLN A 181 -19.74 36.83 37.95
C GLN A 181 -20.57 36.29 36.78
N ARG A 182 -21.46 35.34 37.07
CA ARG A 182 -22.68 35.21 36.30
C ARG A 182 -23.56 36.37 36.74
N ASP A 183 -23.82 37.29 35.83
CA ASP A 183 -24.82 38.34 36.01
C ASP A 183 -26.19 37.70 36.20
N ASN A 184 -26.52 37.36 37.45
CA ASN A 184 -27.91 37.21 37.85
C ASN A 184 -28.44 38.62 38.06
N THR A 185 -28.96 39.19 37.00
CA THR A 185 -29.78 40.40 37.02
C THR A 185 -30.89 40.23 38.06
N THR A 186 -30.84 41.01 39.14
CA THR A 186 -32.00 41.77 39.66
C THR A 186 -31.62 42.66 40.84
N SER A 187 -32.04 43.93 40.72
CA SER A 187 -32.30 44.94 41.76
C SER A 187 -31.17 45.90 42.21
N ASN A 188 -31.34 47.15 41.74
CA ASN A 188 -31.30 48.43 42.48
C ASN A 188 -29.98 48.99 43.05
N VAL A 189 -29.32 49.86 42.22
CA VAL A 189 -28.86 51.26 42.47
C VAL A 189 -27.96 51.58 43.70
N PRO A 190 -27.03 52.57 43.70
CA PRO A 190 -26.59 53.48 42.63
C PRO A 190 -25.09 53.42 42.29
N SER A 191 -24.82 53.80 41.04
CA SER A 191 -23.52 54.26 40.56
C SER A 191 -23.02 55.49 41.33
N SER A 192 -21.78 55.42 41.82
CA SER A 192 -20.94 56.59 42.05
C SER A 192 -19.71 56.50 41.16
N ASN A 193 -19.60 57.49 40.27
CA ASN A 193 -18.50 57.73 39.35
C ASN A 193 -17.13 57.74 40.04
N THR A 194 -16.11 57.20 39.37
CA THR A 194 -14.85 57.92 39.18
C THR A 194 -14.15 57.43 37.91
N THR A 195 -14.11 58.36 36.96
CA THR A 195 -13.19 58.54 35.84
C THR A 195 -11.75 58.11 36.14
N ASN A 196 -11.10 57.45 35.17
CA ASN A 196 -9.90 57.97 34.49
C ASN A 196 -9.36 56.94 33.48
N ALA A 197 -9.59 57.21 32.19
CA ALA A 197 -8.69 56.84 31.10
C ALA A 197 -7.63 57.96 30.95
N PRO A 198 -6.44 57.66 30.39
CA PRO A 198 -6.22 57.76 28.95
C PRO A 198 -5.46 56.52 28.41
N SER A 199 -5.63 56.01 27.19
CA SER A 199 -5.63 56.56 25.82
C SER A 199 -4.25 56.96 25.26
N ALA A 200 -3.89 56.23 24.18
CA ALA A 200 -3.12 56.61 22.98
C ALA A 200 -1.58 56.45 22.90
N GLY A 201 -1.15 55.99 21.71
CA GLY A 201 0.18 56.18 21.09
C GLY A 201 0.87 54.87 20.64
N GLU A 202 0.64 54.35 19.43
CA GLU A 202 1.41 54.55 18.17
C GLU A 202 2.75 53.77 18.09
N VAL A 203 2.89 52.73 17.23
CA VAL A 203 3.31 52.68 15.79
C VAL A 203 4.84 52.57 15.58
N ILE A 204 5.23 51.81 14.53
CA ILE A 204 6.51 51.69 13.77
C ILE A 204 7.12 50.28 13.85
N SER A 205 7.74 49.66 12.84
CA SER A 205 7.57 49.56 11.38
C SER A 205 8.56 48.45 10.92
N SER A 206 8.18 47.77 9.84
CA SER A 206 8.99 47.06 8.83
C SER A 206 10.53 47.09 8.88
N SER A 207 11.15 45.93 8.63
CA SER A 207 12.23 45.84 7.62
C SER A 207 12.35 44.45 7.00
N GLU A 208 12.12 44.40 5.69
CA GLU A 208 12.47 43.30 4.78
C GLU A 208 13.99 43.25 4.53
N LYS A 209 14.54 42.04 4.50
CA LYS A 209 15.76 41.64 3.75
C LYS A 209 15.50 40.17 3.37
N GLY A 210 15.57 39.73 2.12
CA GLY A 210 16.53 40.06 1.08
C GLY A 210 17.15 38.73 0.64
N ILE A 211 16.74 38.29 -0.55
CA ILE A 211 17.06 37.05 -1.28
C ILE A 211 18.57 36.88 -1.47
N ASN A 212 19.05 35.63 -1.47
CA ASN A 212 20.21 35.03 -2.17
C ASN A 212 20.58 33.72 -1.44
N MET A 213 20.89 32.54 -2.00
CA MET A 213 21.49 32.16 -3.29
C MET A 213 21.50 30.61 -3.41
N LEU A 214 21.33 30.12 -4.64
CA LEU A 214 22.17 29.11 -5.32
C LEU A 214 22.40 27.70 -4.73
N VAL A 215 21.91 26.65 -5.42
CA VAL A 215 22.57 25.31 -5.52
C VAL A 215 22.26 24.68 -6.90
N PRO A 216 23.21 23.98 -7.56
CA PRO A 216 23.35 23.99 -9.01
C PRO A 216 22.70 22.84 -9.80
N SER A 217 22.64 23.10 -11.11
CA SER A 217 22.38 22.21 -12.24
C SER A 217 23.18 20.90 -12.21
N ALA A 218 22.46 19.77 -12.22
CA ALA A 218 22.98 18.48 -12.65
C ALA A 218 22.20 18.00 -13.88
N LEU A 219 22.82 18.22 -15.03
CA LEU A 219 22.46 17.73 -16.35
C LEU A 219 22.82 16.25 -16.54
N LEU A 220 22.08 15.63 -17.46
CA LEU A 220 22.49 14.52 -18.35
C LEU A 220 22.75 13.13 -17.73
N LYS A 221 21.79 12.21 -17.99
CA LYS A 221 22.12 10.82 -18.35
C LYS A 221 21.34 10.41 -19.61
N LYS A 222 22.08 10.13 -20.69
CA LYS A 222 21.62 9.46 -21.91
C LYS A 222 21.49 7.95 -21.65
N PRO A 223 20.53 7.22 -22.24
CA PRO A 223 20.62 5.78 -22.36
C PRO A 223 21.40 5.39 -23.63
N ASN A 224 22.49 4.64 -23.46
CA ASN A 224 23.18 3.97 -24.55
C ASN A 224 22.39 2.72 -24.98
N LYS A 225 22.07 2.68 -26.27
CA LYS A 225 21.72 1.50 -27.05
C LYS A 225 22.85 0.48 -26.93
N LYS A 226 22.54 -0.75 -26.51
CA LYS A 226 23.35 -1.93 -26.84
C LYS A 226 22.47 -2.91 -27.59
N GLU A 227 22.77 -3.03 -28.87
CA GLU A 227 22.46 -4.19 -29.70
C GLU A 227 23.12 -5.41 -29.05
N SER A 228 22.34 -6.47 -28.87
CA SER A 228 22.86 -7.81 -28.61
C SER A 228 22.18 -8.74 -29.61
N ASP A 229 22.90 -9.04 -30.68
CA ASP A 229 22.68 -10.23 -31.50
C ASP A 229 22.93 -11.46 -30.61
N HIS A 230 21.87 -12.13 -30.18
CA HIS A 230 21.93 -13.50 -29.74
C HIS A 230 20.89 -14.31 -30.49
N ASN A 231 21.39 -15.20 -31.36
CA ASN A 231 20.67 -16.35 -31.87
C ASN A 231 20.32 -17.27 -30.68
N SER A 232 19.27 -16.95 -29.95
CA SER A 232 18.57 -17.88 -29.09
C SER A 232 17.53 -18.58 -29.94
N ARG A 233 17.82 -19.83 -30.32
CA ARG A 233 16.82 -20.80 -30.76
C ARG A 233 15.96 -21.13 -29.53
N GLU A 234 15.15 -20.17 -29.11
CA GLU A 234 14.04 -20.38 -28.21
C GLU A 234 13.00 -21.14 -29.03
N ASP A 235 12.67 -22.36 -28.61
CA ASP A 235 11.44 -23.01 -29.01
C ASP A 235 10.29 -22.18 -28.40
N GLU A 236 9.99 -21.07 -29.08
CA GLU A 236 8.83 -20.22 -28.84
C GLU A 236 7.61 -21.12 -29.08
N TYR A 237 6.92 -21.44 -27.99
CA TYR A 237 5.67 -22.19 -28.05
C TYR A 237 4.65 -21.30 -28.76
N ASP A 238 4.49 -21.48 -30.06
CA ASP A 238 3.38 -20.96 -30.85
C ASP A 238 2.07 -21.51 -30.27
N ASN A 239 1.52 -20.78 -29.30
CA ASN A 239 0.32 -21.12 -28.53
C ASN A 239 -0.97 -20.75 -29.29
N GLU A 240 -0.86 -20.52 -30.59
CA GLU A 240 -1.94 -20.06 -31.46
C GLU A 240 -2.51 -21.23 -32.28
N ASN A 241 -3.44 -21.96 -31.65
CA ASN A 241 -4.27 -23.06 -32.18
C ASN A 241 -3.68 -24.48 -32.15
N ASP A 242 -3.43 -24.97 -30.94
CA ASP A 242 -3.15 -26.40 -30.65
C ASP A 242 -4.43 -27.22 -30.40
N PHE A 243 -5.47 -27.04 -31.20
CA PHE A 243 -6.63 -27.94 -31.16
C PHE A 243 -6.42 -29.06 -32.21
N ALA A 244 -6.63 -30.32 -31.81
CA ALA A 244 -6.65 -31.43 -32.76
C ALA A 244 -7.79 -31.21 -33.78
N PRO A 245 -7.70 -31.68 -35.04
CA PRO A 245 -8.76 -31.45 -36.03
C PRO A 245 -10.16 -31.84 -35.56
N GLU A 246 -10.27 -32.88 -34.74
CA GLU A 246 -11.54 -33.33 -34.13
C GLU A 246 -12.00 -32.44 -32.96
N GLU A 247 -11.06 -31.88 -32.18
CA GLU A 247 -11.37 -30.89 -31.14
C GLU A 247 -11.71 -29.54 -31.77
N GLU A 248 -11.04 -29.14 -32.85
CA GLU A 248 -11.44 -28.00 -33.67
C GLU A 248 -12.83 -28.22 -34.25
N GLU A 249 -13.12 -29.39 -34.82
CA GLU A 249 -14.43 -29.71 -35.36
C GLU A 249 -15.51 -29.72 -34.27
N TYR A 250 -15.22 -30.27 -33.09
CA TYR A 250 -16.12 -30.20 -31.93
C TYR A 250 -16.32 -28.76 -31.44
N LEU A 251 -15.25 -27.97 -31.32
CA LEU A 251 -15.29 -26.58 -30.87
C LEU A 251 -15.97 -25.66 -31.89
N ILE A 252 -15.80 -25.93 -33.19
CA ILE A 252 -16.52 -25.29 -34.29
C ILE A 252 -18.00 -25.70 -34.23
N ALA A 253 -18.31 -26.97 -33.99
CA ALA A 253 -19.69 -27.47 -33.87
C ALA A 253 -20.44 -26.87 -32.67
N ILE A 254 -19.75 -26.59 -31.56
CA ILE A 254 -20.34 -25.89 -30.40
C ILE A 254 -20.15 -24.36 -30.44
N GLY A 255 -19.69 -23.80 -31.56
CA GLY A 255 -19.61 -22.36 -31.80
C GLY A 255 -18.53 -21.61 -31.02
N LYS A 256 -17.54 -22.30 -30.46
CA LYS A 256 -16.43 -21.72 -29.69
C LYS A 256 -15.22 -21.32 -30.55
N LEU A 257 -15.16 -21.75 -31.81
CA LEU A 257 -14.14 -21.36 -32.79
C LEU A 257 -14.78 -20.93 -34.12
N PRO A 258 -14.29 -19.86 -34.77
CA PRO A 258 -14.77 -19.46 -36.08
C PRO A 258 -14.34 -20.49 -37.14
N SER A 259 -15.29 -20.93 -37.97
CA SER A 259 -15.01 -21.83 -39.08
C SER A 259 -14.08 -21.17 -40.10
N LYS A 260 -12.87 -21.71 -40.29
CA LYS A 260 -11.85 -21.18 -41.21
C LYS A 260 -12.24 -21.33 -42.70
N ARG A 261 -13.37 -21.97 -43.03
CA ARG A 261 -13.81 -22.23 -44.42
C ARG A 261 -14.55 -21.06 -45.09
N SER A 262 -14.82 -19.94 -44.42
CA SER A 262 -15.64 -18.86 -45.01
C SER A 262 -14.86 -17.71 -45.67
N ARG A 263 -13.54 -17.82 -45.87
CA ARG A 263 -12.74 -16.79 -46.57
C ARG A 263 -12.31 -17.24 -47.96
N ILE A 264 -13.29 -17.53 -48.82
CA ILE A 264 -13.11 -17.48 -50.27
C ILE A 264 -14.43 -16.94 -50.84
N SER A 265 -14.51 -15.63 -51.02
CA SER A 265 -15.44 -14.94 -51.91
C SER A 265 -14.75 -13.69 -52.42
#